data_AF-A0AAJ6AQ95-F1
#
_entry.id   AF-A0AAJ6AQ95-F1
#
_cell.length_a   1.000
_cell.length_b   1.000
_cell.length_c   1.000
_cell.angle_alpha   90.00
_cell.angle_beta   90.00
_cell.angle_gamma   90.00
#
_symmetry.space_group_name_H-M   'P 1'
#
loop_
_entity.id
_entity.type
_entity.pdbx_description
1 polymer ?
#
loop_
_entity_poly.entity_id
_entity_poly.type
_entity_poly.pdbx_seq_one_letter_code
_entity_poly.pdbx_strand_id
1 'polypeptide(L)'
;MTIWTKAFWKGALDRAIKTFFQTFVAVLVAGVGADAVGISAGILDAPWLAALSVSALATFLSIATAVGNADNTAKDASLDSGRGV
;
A
#
# COMPACT_ATOMS: atom_id res chain seq x y z
N MET A 1 20.09 4.16 12.84
CA MET A 1 19.68 2.73 12.88
C MET A 1 19.74 2.20 11.45
N THR A 2 20.17 0.95 11.21
CA THR A 2 20.34 0.46 9.83
C THR A 2 19.01 0.02 9.22
N ILE A 3 18.80 0.31 7.93
CA ILE A 3 17.62 -0.11 7.13
C ILE A 3 17.44 -1.64 7.05
N TRP A 4 18.43 -2.41 7.51
CA TRP A 4 18.46 -3.86 7.42
C TRP A 4 17.83 -4.56 8.62
N THR A 5 17.25 -3.81 9.56
CA THR A 5 16.57 -4.42 10.71
C THR A 5 15.23 -5.02 10.31
N LYS A 6 14.89 -6.18 10.91
CA LYS A 6 13.58 -6.84 10.70
C LYS A 6 12.41 -5.92 11.05
N ALA A 7 12.58 -5.08 12.08
CA ALA A 7 11.57 -4.12 12.51
C ALA A 7 11.28 -3.07 11.42
N PHE A 8 12.30 -2.47 10.82
CA PHE A 8 12.14 -1.53 9.71
C PHE A 8 11.39 -2.15 8.54
N TRP A 9 11.80 -3.35 8.11
CA TRP A 9 11.15 -4.04 6.98
C TRP A 9 9.73 -4.47 7.28
N LYS A 10 9.41 -4.87 8.52
CA LYS A 10 8.03 -5.18 8.94
C LYS A 10 7.13 -3.95 8.80
N GLY A 11 7.56 -2.79 9.31
CA GLY A 11 6.79 -1.55 9.22
C GLY A 11 6.68 -1.00 7.78
N ALA A 12 7.78 -1.05 7.03
CA ALA A 12 7.80 -0.64 5.62
C ALA A 12 6.86 -1.50 4.76
N LEU A 13 6.86 -2.82 4.97
CA LEU A 13 5.99 -3.74 4.25
C LEU A 13 4.52 -3.57 4.63
N ASP A 14 4.18 -3.38 5.91
CA ASP A 14 2.80 -3.13 6.34
C ASP A 14 2.21 -1.90 5.63
N ARG A 15 2.99 -0.82 5.57
CA ARG A 15 2.62 0.39 4.81
C ARG A 15 2.51 0.12 3.32
N ALA A 16 3.46 -0.60 2.73
CA ALA A 16 3.48 -0.89 1.30
C ALA A 16 2.26 -1.74 0.88
N ILE A 17 1.90 -2.74 1.67
CA ILE A 17 0.72 -3.60 1.46
C ILE A 17 -0.55 -2.77 1.61
N LYS A 18 -0.65 -1.94 2.65
CA LYS A 18 -1.79 -1.05 2.84
C LYS A 18 -1.95 -0.09 1.66
N THR A 19 -0.86 0.52 1.19
CA THR A 19 -0.86 1.38 0.01
C THR A 19 -1.33 0.62 -1.23
N PHE A 20 -0.86 -0.63 -1.43
CA PHE A 20 -1.29 -1.46 -2.55
C PHE A 20 -2.82 -1.61 -2.58
N PHE A 21 -3.42 -2.10 -1.49
CA PHE A 21 -4.86 -2.34 -1.46
C PHE A 21 -5.67 -1.05 -1.56
N GLN A 22 -5.25 0.00 -0.85
CA GLN A 22 -5.93 1.29 -0.91
C GLN A 22 -5.94 1.87 -2.32
N THR A 23 -4.80 1.84 -3.01
CA THR A 23 -4.71 2.36 -4.39
C THR A 23 -5.39 1.45 -5.40
N PHE A 24 -5.29 0.13 -5.23
CA PHE A 24 -5.95 -0.85 -6.09
C PHE A 24 -7.48 -0.67 -6.07
N VAL A 25 -8.08 -0.62 -4.88
CA VAL A 25 -9.53 -0.42 -4.74
C VAL A 25 -9.93 0.97 -5.25
N ALA A 26 -9.16 2.01 -4.96
CA ALA A 26 -9.45 3.36 -5.45
C ALA A 26 -9.48 3.43 -6.98
N VAL A 27 -8.53 2.79 -7.68
CA VAL A 27 -8.49 2.79 -9.14
C VAL A 27 -9.60 1.94 -9.74
N LEU A 28 -9.94 0.79 -9.14
CA LEU A 28 -11.09 -0.01 -9.59
C LEU A 28 -12.40 0.78 -9.48
N VAL A 29 -12.64 1.41 -8.33
CA VAL A 29 -13.85 2.23 -8.10
C VAL A 29 -13.88 3.45 -9.01
N ALA A 30 -12.75 4.12 -9.22
CA ALA A 30 -12.68 5.28 -10.12
C ALA A 30 -12.88 4.90 -11.60
N GLY A 31 -12.35 3.74 -12.02
CA GLY A 31 -12.43 3.29 -13.40
C GLY A 31 -13.80 2.76 -13.81
N VAL A 32 -14.55 2.20 -12.88
CA VAL A 32 -15.93 1.74 -13.10
C VAL A 32 -16.97 2.83 -12.79
N GLY A 33 -16.62 3.75 -11.88
CA GLY A 33 -17.57 4.69 -11.26
C GLY A 33 -18.24 4.05 -10.05
N ALA A 34 -18.15 4.70 -8.89
CA ALA A 34 -18.62 4.15 -7.62
C ALA A 34 -20.11 3.78 -7.60
N ASP A 35 -20.92 4.46 -8.40
CA ASP A 35 -22.36 4.24 -8.54
C ASP A 35 -22.71 3.05 -9.45
N ALA A 36 -21.83 2.70 -10.39
CA ALA A 36 -22.10 1.67 -11.40
C ALA A 36 -21.79 0.24 -10.93
N VAL A 37 -20.97 0.09 -9.88
CA VAL A 37 -20.51 -1.21 -9.36
C VAL A 37 -21.71 -2.01 -8.82
N GLY A 38 -22.03 -3.12 -9.47
CA GLY A 38 -23.13 -4.01 -9.07
C GLY A 38 -24.50 -3.64 -9.62
N ILE A 39 -24.61 -2.58 -10.42
CA ILE A 39 -25.84 -2.22 -11.15
C ILE A 39 -25.67 -2.52 -12.64
N SER A 40 -24.73 -1.83 -13.28
CA SER A 40 -24.47 -1.91 -14.74
C SER A 40 -23.08 -2.42 -15.07
N ALA A 41 -22.13 -2.32 -14.14
CA ALA A 41 -20.79 -2.84 -14.30
C ALA A 41 -20.55 -4.02 -13.36
N GLY A 42 -20.19 -5.15 -13.96
CA GLY A 42 -19.83 -6.39 -13.27
C GLY A 42 -18.33 -6.50 -12.98
N ILE A 43 -17.95 -7.63 -12.37
CA ILE A 43 -16.55 -7.93 -12.02
C ILE A 43 -15.63 -7.96 -13.25
N LEU A 44 -16.15 -8.25 -14.44
CA LEU A 44 -15.38 -8.35 -15.67
C LEU A 44 -15.17 -6.99 -16.36
N ASP A 45 -16.01 -5.99 -16.06
CA ASP A 45 -15.93 -4.66 -16.66
C ASP A 45 -14.89 -3.77 -15.95
N ALA A 46 -14.36 -4.25 -14.82
CA ALA A 46 -13.39 -3.51 -14.05
C ALA A 46 -12.02 -3.42 -14.76
N PRO A 47 -11.34 -2.27 -14.73
CA PRO A 47 -10.06 -2.09 -15.40
C PRO A 47 -8.90 -2.70 -14.59
N TRP A 48 -8.89 -4.03 -14.47
CA TRP A 48 -7.95 -4.81 -13.67
C TRP A 48 -6.49 -4.48 -13.97
N LEU A 49 -6.13 -4.38 -15.26
CA LEU A 49 -4.76 -4.13 -15.67
C LEU A 49 -4.27 -2.74 -15.21
N ALA A 50 -5.13 -1.72 -15.35
CA ALA A 50 -4.81 -0.37 -14.91
C ALA A 50 -4.70 -0.29 -13.38
N ALA A 51 -5.65 -0.91 -12.67
CA ALA A 51 -5.65 -0.96 -11.21
C ALA A 51 -4.38 -1.64 -10.66
N LEU A 52 -4.00 -2.79 -11.22
CA LEU A 52 -2.77 -3.50 -10.84
C LEU A 52 -1.50 -2.69 -11.17
N SER A 53 -1.46 -2.02 -12.33
CA SER A 53 -0.30 -1.22 -12.72
C SER A 53 -0.10 -0.01 -11.80
N VAL A 54 -1.18 0.72 -11.49
CA VAL A 54 -1.10 1.91 -10.64
C VAL A 54 -0.80 1.52 -9.19
N SER A 55 -1.44 0.47 -8.67
CA SER A 55 -1.17 0.02 -7.31
C SER A 55 0.26 -0.50 -7.14
N ALA A 56 0.81 -1.21 -8.14
CA ALA A 56 2.21 -1.63 -8.12
C ALA A 56 3.17 -0.43 -8.07
N LEU A 57 2.93 0.61 -8.88
CA LEU A 57 3.73 1.84 -8.84
C LEU A 57 3.61 2.57 -7.50
N ALA A 58 2.41 2.61 -6.91
CA ALA A 58 2.18 3.21 -5.61
C ALA A 58 2.89 2.43 -4.48
N THR A 59 2.87 1.10 -4.54
CA THR A 59 3.63 0.24 -3.63
C THR A 59 5.12 0.48 -3.77
N PHE A 60 5.65 0.56 -4.99
CA PHE A 60 7.05 0.88 -5.24
C PHE A 60 7.43 2.24 -4.65
N LEU A 61 6.60 3.26 -4.87
CA LEU A 61 6.77 4.59 -4.27
C LEU A 61 6.73 4.54 -2.73
N SER A 62 5.85 3.72 -2.15
CA SER A 62 5.73 3.55 -0.70
C SER A 62 7.01 2.96 -0.09
N ILE A 63 7.58 1.95 -0.74
CA ILE A 63 8.87 1.36 -0.36
C ILE A 63 10.00 2.39 -0.54
N ALA A 64 10.06 3.08 -1.67
CA ALA A 64 11.06 4.11 -1.93
C ALA A 64 11.01 5.24 -0.88
N THR A 65 9.80 5.63 -0.46
CA THR A 65 9.59 6.62 0.60
C THR A 65 10.08 6.10 1.95
N ALA A 66 9.82 4.83 2.28
CA ALA A 66 10.32 4.22 3.51
C ALA A 66 11.86 4.19 3.54
N VAL A 67 12.51 3.95 2.40
CA VAL A 67 13.97 4.00 2.27
C VAL A 67 14.48 5.44 2.40
N GLY A 68 13.84 6.41 1.75
CA GLY A 68 14.18 7.84 1.84
C GLY A 68 14.02 8.41 3.26
N ASN A 69 13.05 7.90 4.02
CA ASN A 69 12.76 8.30 5.40
C ASN A 69 13.15 7.20 6.42
N ALA A 70 14.27 6.51 6.15
CA ALA A 70 14.74 5.35 6.90
C ALA A 70 14.70 5.52 8.43
N ASP A 71 15.12 6.67 8.94
CA ASP A 71 15.19 6.95 10.37
C ASP A 71 13.81 7.05 11.04
N ASN A 72 12.80 7.55 10.35
CA ASN A 72 11.44 7.66 10.91
C ASN A 72 10.72 6.31 10.90
N THR A 73 10.85 5.56 9.80
CA THR A 73 10.26 4.22 9.70
C THR A 73 10.90 3.23 10.68
N ALA A 74 12.20 3.34 10.94
CA ALA A 74 12.88 2.53 11.95
C ALA A 74 12.43 2.87 13.39
N LYS A 75 12.20 4.14 13.70
CA LYS A 75 11.68 4.59 15.01
C LYS A 75 10.29 4.04 15.27
N ASP A 76 9.36 4.18 14.32
CA ASP A 76 7.99 3.69 14.46
C ASP A 76 7.94 2.18 14.72
N ALA A 77 8.80 1.41 14.05
CA ALA A 77 8.90 -0.02 14.24
C ALA A 77 9.49 -0.42 15.62
N SER A 78 10.41 0.39 16.16
CA SER A 78 10.96 0.15 17.50
C SER A 78 9.94 0.42 18.62
N LEU A 79 9.06 1.41 18.42
CA LEU A 79 7.99 1.75 19.35
C LEU A 79 6.90 0.67 19.38
N ASP A 80 6.55 0.09 18.24
CA ASP A 80 5.63 -1.04 18.16
C ASP A 80 6.16 -2.27 18.92
N SER A 81 7.46 -2.57 18.79
CA SER A 81 8.09 -3.68 19.51
C SER A 81 8.14 -3.50 21.03
N GLY A 82 8.12 -2.27 21.54
CA GLY A 82 8.14 -1.96 22.97
C GLY A 82 6.76 -1.85 23.62
N ARG A 83 5.68 -1.82 22.82
CA ARG A 83 4.30 -1.70 23.27
C ARG A 83 3.56 -3.05 23.34
N GLY A 84 4.29 -4.17 23.33
CA GLY A 84 3.74 -5.52 23.43
C GLY A 84 2.93 -5.72 24.71
N VAL A 85 1.63 -5.41 24.62
CA VAL A 85 0.53 -6.20 25.19
C VAL A 85 0.38 -7.50 24.39
#